data_AF-A0A958LUD7-F1
#
_entry.id   AF-A0A958LUD7-F1
#
_cell.length_a   1.000
_cell.length_b   1.000
_cell.length_c   1.000
_cell.angle_alpha   90.00
_cell.angle_beta   90.00
_cell.angle_gamma   90.00
#
_symmetry.space_group_name_H-M   'P 1'
#
loop_
_entity.id
_entity.type
_entity.pdbx_description
1 polymer ?
#
loop_
_entity_poly.entity_id
_entity_poly.type
_entity_poly.pdbx_seq_one_letter_code
_entity_poly.pdbx_strand_id
1 'polypeptide(L)'
;MKFLSENQMRDLKDFQLTCRQSIWGPVGLTIIFITIPATIKTFVDDSTIFHISIAASIFMAILAWRIAKAAVFPSNWVLKADEQGLYLKIRSYLNFQLDPDDKVIVHIPFDEIHGAEEITEHHQTKSFFGLTKTEGRVHLNLILKTNAAEKIIPMIHQEVYRQPPEHNKLVERVNHLHVQIQVPAPDMVQIPWADRNTRINPDLKMVFNLLASHGIQVNVEEDSKNEFPPGDDLYSESA
;
A
#
# COMPACT_ATOMS: atom_id res chain seq x y z
N MET A 1 7.45 19.67 -10.92
CA MET A 1 6.49 18.57 -10.81
C MET A 1 5.79 18.27 -12.14
N LYS A 2 5.64 17.00 -12.52
CA LYS A 2 4.88 16.54 -13.71
C LYS A 2 3.93 15.39 -13.34
N PHE A 3 2.89 15.17 -14.12
CA PHE A 3 1.92 14.08 -13.90
C PHE A 3 1.91 13.10 -15.06
N LEU A 4 1.96 11.82 -14.75
CA LEU A 4 2.15 10.74 -15.72
C LEU A 4 1.10 9.64 -15.53
N SER A 5 0.82 8.91 -16.62
CA SER A 5 0.03 7.68 -16.56
C SER A 5 0.92 6.46 -16.29
N GLU A 6 0.31 5.36 -15.88
CA GLU A 6 1.04 4.13 -15.54
C GLU A 6 1.72 3.52 -16.76
N ASN A 7 1.12 3.64 -17.94
CA ASN A 7 1.72 3.18 -19.19
C ASN A 7 3.01 3.93 -19.53
N GLN A 8 3.15 5.21 -19.16
CA GLN A 8 4.38 5.97 -19.39
C GLN A 8 5.54 5.52 -18.50
N MET A 9 5.27 4.78 -17.41
CA MET A 9 6.24 4.37 -16.41
C MET A 9 6.69 2.91 -16.55
N ARG A 10 6.24 2.22 -17.61
CA ARG A 10 6.47 0.78 -17.81
C ARG A 10 7.91 0.46 -18.17
N ASP A 11 8.59 1.38 -18.85
CA ASP A 11 9.95 1.17 -19.37
C ASP A 11 11.06 1.77 -18.47
N LEU A 12 10.68 2.45 -17.38
CA LEU A 12 11.64 2.92 -16.38
C LEU A 12 12.21 1.72 -15.62
N LYS A 13 13.48 1.41 -15.92
CA LYS A 13 14.26 0.29 -15.36
C LYS A 13 14.92 0.60 -14.03
N ASP A 14 14.87 1.84 -13.58
CA ASP A 14 15.58 2.29 -12.40
C ASP A 14 14.78 2.02 -11.11
N PHE A 15 15.43 2.30 -9.98
CA PHE A 15 15.03 1.95 -8.61
C PHE A 15 13.52 1.94 -8.38
N GLN A 16 12.96 0.76 -8.11
CA GLN A 16 11.52 0.54 -7.89
C GLN A 16 11.25 0.01 -6.48
N LEU A 17 10.37 0.69 -5.76
CA LEU A 17 9.88 0.30 -4.44
C LEU A 17 8.49 -0.31 -4.56
N THR A 18 8.36 -1.54 -4.06
CA THR A 18 7.15 -2.35 -4.17
C THR A 18 6.46 -2.49 -2.82
N CYS A 19 5.13 -2.50 -2.77
CA CYS A 19 4.46 -2.93 -1.54
C CYS A 19 4.67 -4.43 -1.40
N ARG A 20 5.33 -4.86 -0.32
CA ARG A 20 5.38 -6.27 0.02
C ARG A 20 4.01 -6.63 0.60
N GLN A 21 3.28 -7.49 -0.09
CA GLN A 21 2.06 -8.04 0.47
C GLN A 21 2.35 -8.94 1.68
N SER A 22 1.39 -8.91 2.59
CA SER A 22 1.30 -9.69 3.80
C SER A 22 1.66 -11.17 3.62
N ILE A 23 2.10 -11.80 4.72
CA ILE A 23 2.55 -13.20 4.85
C ILE A 23 1.54 -14.25 4.34
N TRP A 24 0.31 -13.83 4.01
CA TRP A 24 -0.77 -14.67 3.52
C TRP A 24 -0.53 -15.28 2.14
N GLY A 25 0.34 -14.72 1.29
CA GLY A 25 0.70 -15.33 0.01
C GLY A 25 1.27 -16.75 0.18
N PRO A 26 2.35 -16.93 0.98
CA PRO A 26 2.86 -18.24 1.36
C PRO A 26 1.84 -19.13 2.10
N VAL A 27 1.02 -18.54 2.98
CA VAL A 27 0.01 -19.30 3.75
C VAL A 27 -1.05 -19.92 2.83
N GLY A 28 -1.50 -19.19 1.81
CA GLY A 28 -2.41 -19.70 0.80
C GLY A 28 -1.83 -20.90 0.03
N LEU A 29 -0.53 -20.87 -0.30
CA LEU A 29 0.15 -22.00 -0.93
C LEU A 29 0.23 -23.22 -0.01
N THR A 30 0.56 -23.03 1.28
CA THR A 30 0.59 -24.17 2.23
C THR A 30 -0.77 -24.81 2.43
N ILE A 31 -1.87 -24.06 2.40
CA ILE A 31 -3.22 -24.63 2.49
C ILE A 31 -3.47 -25.57 1.29
N ILE A 32 -3.06 -25.19 0.08
CA ILE A 32 -3.19 -26.03 -1.12
C ILE A 32 -2.38 -27.33 -0.96
N PHE A 33 -1.14 -27.25 -0.43
CA PHE A 33 -0.31 -28.43 -0.21
C PHE A 33 -0.87 -29.39 0.85
N ILE A 34 -1.63 -28.89 1.83
CA ILE A 34 -2.26 -29.72 2.87
C ILE A 34 -3.58 -30.33 2.38
N THR A 35 -4.34 -29.63 1.55
CA THR A 35 -5.64 -30.14 1.09
C THR A 35 -5.50 -31.26 0.07
N ILE A 36 -4.53 -31.19 -0.85
CA ILE A 36 -4.32 -32.20 -1.91
C ILE A 36 -4.16 -33.65 -1.37
N PRO A 37 -3.30 -33.93 -0.38
CA PRO A 37 -3.20 -35.28 0.20
C PRO A 37 -4.48 -35.75 0.89
N ALA A 38 -5.23 -34.84 1.51
CA ALA A 38 -6.49 -35.17 2.17
C ALA A 38 -7.57 -35.57 1.15
N THR A 39 -7.64 -34.90 0.00
CA THR A 39 -8.52 -35.27 -1.12
C THR A 39 -8.16 -36.63 -1.71
N ILE A 40 -6.86 -36.95 -1.85
CA ILE A 40 -6.42 -38.26 -2.37
C ILE A 40 -6.85 -39.39 -1.42
N LYS A 41 -6.80 -39.16 -0.10
CA LYS A 41 -7.24 -40.15 0.89
C LYS A 41 -8.75 -40.40 0.84
N THR A 42 -9.56 -39.35 0.67
CA THR A 42 -11.03 -39.47 0.61
C THR A 42 -11.56 -40.03 -0.72
N PHE A 43 -10.75 -39.99 -1.78
CA PHE A 43 -11.06 -40.62 -3.08
C PHE A 43 -11.20 -42.15 -2.99
N VAL A 44 -10.49 -42.78 -2.06
CA VAL A 44 -10.50 -44.25 -1.90
C VAL A 44 -11.82 -44.75 -1.32
N ASP A 45 -12.58 -43.90 -0.61
CA ASP A 45 -13.77 -44.28 0.16
C ASP A 45 -15.11 -43.90 -0.52
N ASP A 46 -15.11 -43.56 -1.82
CA ASP A 46 -16.29 -43.25 -2.66
C ASP A 46 -17.41 -42.48 -1.95
N SER A 47 -17.07 -41.31 -1.41
CA SER A 47 -17.96 -40.54 -0.55
C SER A 47 -18.19 -39.12 -1.07
N THR A 48 -19.39 -38.58 -0.83
CA THR A 48 -19.79 -37.18 -1.07
C THR A 48 -18.78 -36.17 -0.46
N ILE A 49 -18.03 -36.58 0.56
CA ILE A 49 -16.97 -35.80 1.20
C ILE A 49 -15.84 -35.46 0.22
N PHE A 50 -15.54 -36.34 -0.75
CA PHE A 50 -14.54 -36.09 -1.80
C PHE A 50 -14.91 -34.86 -2.64
N HIS A 51 -16.14 -34.78 -3.14
CA HIS A 51 -16.60 -33.66 -3.95
C HIS A 51 -16.60 -32.33 -3.17
N ILE A 52 -17.01 -32.35 -1.91
CA ILE A 52 -16.97 -31.17 -1.03
C ILE A 52 -15.51 -30.70 -0.84
N SER A 53 -14.59 -31.63 -0.61
CA SER A 53 -13.18 -31.30 -0.40
C SER A 53 -12.48 -30.74 -1.65
N ILE A 54 -12.84 -31.22 -2.85
CA ILE A 54 -12.41 -30.63 -4.12
C ILE A 54 -12.96 -29.21 -4.25
N ALA A 55 -14.27 -29.01 -4.06
CA ALA A 55 -14.89 -27.71 -4.22
C ALA A 55 -14.28 -26.66 -3.27
N ALA A 56 -14.04 -27.04 -2.00
CA ALA A 56 -13.36 -26.19 -1.03
C ALA A 56 -11.92 -25.87 -1.44
N SER A 57 -11.18 -26.84 -1.97
CA SER A 57 -9.80 -26.63 -2.43
C SER A 57 -9.73 -25.69 -3.63
N ILE A 58 -10.62 -25.86 -4.61
CA ILE A 58 -10.73 -24.96 -5.78
C ILE A 58 -11.07 -23.55 -5.31
N PHE A 59 -12.05 -23.40 -4.40
CA PHE A 59 -12.43 -22.11 -3.85
C PHE A 59 -11.24 -21.41 -3.15
N MET A 60 -10.50 -22.14 -2.31
CA MET A 60 -9.31 -21.63 -1.63
C MET A 60 -8.20 -21.26 -2.61
N ALA A 61 -7.98 -22.07 -3.66
CA ALA A 61 -7.00 -21.77 -4.70
C ALA A 61 -7.36 -20.51 -5.50
N ILE A 62 -8.64 -20.30 -5.84
CA ILE A 62 -9.11 -19.07 -6.49
C ILE A 62 -8.88 -17.86 -5.58
N LEU A 63 -9.19 -17.97 -4.29
CA LEU A 63 -8.98 -16.89 -3.33
C LEU A 63 -7.48 -16.55 -3.18
N ALA A 64 -6.63 -17.57 -3.02
CA ALA A 64 -5.18 -17.40 -2.94
C ALA A 64 -4.62 -16.77 -4.22
N TRP A 65 -5.08 -17.21 -5.40
CA TRP A 65 -4.68 -16.64 -6.67
C TRP A 65 -5.07 -15.16 -6.81
N ARG A 66 -6.28 -14.77 -6.37
CA ARG A 66 -6.70 -13.36 -6.41
C ARG A 66 -5.82 -12.47 -5.55
N ILE A 67 -5.40 -12.94 -4.38
CA ILE A 67 -4.49 -12.22 -3.48
C ILE A 67 -3.09 -12.15 -4.12
N ALA A 68 -2.56 -13.30 -4.55
CA ALA A 68 -1.25 -13.39 -5.17
C ALA A 68 -1.13 -12.52 -6.43
N LYS A 69 -2.16 -12.49 -7.29
CA LYS A 69 -2.18 -11.68 -8.50
C LYS A 69 -2.03 -10.19 -8.20
N ALA A 70 -2.61 -9.69 -7.10
CA ALA A 70 -2.45 -8.30 -6.68
C ALA A 70 -1.01 -8.00 -6.21
N ALA A 71 -0.31 -8.97 -5.63
CA ALA A 71 1.08 -8.81 -5.19
C ALA A 71 2.10 -8.80 -6.34
N VAL A 72 1.82 -9.57 -7.40
CA VAL A 72 2.74 -9.76 -8.54
C VAL A 72 2.42 -8.79 -9.69
N PHE A 73 1.35 -8.00 -9.57
CA PHE A 73 0.98 -7.06 -10.62
C PHE A 73 2.07 -5.99 -10.81
N PRO A 74 2.43 -5.64 -12.06
CA PRO A 74 3.39 -4.57 -12.34
C PRO A 74 3.01 -3.20 -11.74
N SER A 75 1.74 -3.04 -11.35
CA SER A 75 1.19 -1.87 -10.68
C SER A 75 1.50 -1.78 -9.19
N ASN A 76 2.12 -2.82 -8.62
CA ASN A 76 2.46 -2.93 -7.22
C ASN A 76 3.76 -2.19 -6.88
N TRP A 77 3.74 -0.87 -7.07
CA TRP A 77 4.79 0.03 -6.62
C TRP A 77 4.21 1.33 -6.09
N VAL A 78 4.91 1.93 -5.15
CA VAL A 78 4.50 3.20 -4.50
C VAL A 78 5.42 4.32 -4.94
N LEU A 79 6.70 4.02 -5.02
CA LEU A 79 7.74 4.98 -5.35
C LEU A 79 8.70 4.34 -6.35
N LYS A 80 9.03 5.09 -7.40
CA LYS A 80 10.16 4.83 -8.29
C LYS A 80 11.09 6.02 -8.25
N ALA A 81 12.35 5.83 -8.61
CA ALA A 81 13.28 6.93 -8.79
C ALA A 81 14.14 6.71 -10.03
N ASP A 82 14.53 7.82 -10.64
CA ASP A 82 15.54 7.88 -11.70
C ASP A 82 16.57 8.96 -11.36
N GLU A 83 17.38 9.37 -12.34
CA GLU A 83 18.37 10.44 -12.17
C GLU A 83 17.75 11.84 -11.98
N GLN A 84 16.48 12.03 -12.36
CA GLN A 84 15.81 13.33 -12.37
C GLN A 84 14.97 13.56 -11.11
N GLY A 85 14.42 12.50 -10.51
CA GLY A 85 13.62 12.63 -9.32
C GLY A 85 12.91 11.36 -8.87
N LEU A 86 11.87 11.58 -8.06
CA LEU A 86 10.99 10.54 -7.54
C LEU A 86 9.68 10.53 -8.30
N TYR A 87 9.14 9.34 -8.53
CA TYR A 87 7.81 9.13 -9.05
C TYR A 87 6.98 8.47 -7.97
N LEU A 88 5.94 9.15 -7.52
CA LEU A 88 5.03 8.66 -6.50
C LEU A 88 3.71 8.25 -7.13
N LYS A 89 3.22 7.05 -6.81
CA LYS A 89 1.92 6.58 -7.22
C LYS A 89 0.88 6.94 -6.17
N ILE A 90 -0.13 7.73 -6.55
CA ILE A 90 -1.23 8.13 -5.66
C ILE A 90 -2.07 6.90 -5.30
N ARG A 91 -2.30 6.01 -6.27
CA ARG A 91 -3.11 4.79 -6.12
C ARG A 91 -2.34 3.68 -5.42
N SER A 92 -3.01 3.05 -4.46
CA SER A 92 -2.59 1.77 -3.93
C SER A 92 -2.63 0.65 -4.95
N TYR A 93 -1.78 -0.37 -4.76
CA TYR A 93 -1.84 -1.63 -5.50
C TYR A 93 -3.21 -2.34 -5.37
N LEU A 94 -3.98 -2.06 -4.31
CA LEU A 94 -5.34 -2.57 -4.13
C LEU A 94 -6.29 -2.12 -5.23
N ASN A 95 -5.95 -1.01 -5.91
CA ASN A 95 -6.71 -0.44 -7.02
C ASN A 95 -6.20 -0.91 -8.40
N PHE A 96 -5.54 -2.07 -8.50
CA PHE A 96 -4.97 -2.59 -9.76
C PHE A 96 -5.99 -2.82 -10.90
N GLN A 97 -7.28 -2.80 -10.60
CA GLN A 97 -8.37 -2.99 -11.57
C GLN A 97 -8.78 -1.69 -12.28
N LEU A 98 -8.30 -0.54 -11.80
CA LEU A 98 -8.58 0.76 -12.41
C LEU A 98 -7.74 0.98 -13.67
N ASP A 99 -8.17 1.93 -14.50
CA ASP A 99 -7.55 2.21 -15.79
C ASP A 99 -6.08 2.68 -15.62
N PRO A 100 -5.10 2.00 -16.25
CA PRO A 100 -3.69 2.40 -16.20
C PRO A 100 -3.38 3.71 -16.95
N ASP A 101 -4.27 4.18 -17.83
CA ASP A 101 -4.07 5.44 -18.57
C ASP A 101 -4.39 6.70 -17.73
N ASP A 102 -4.97 6.51 -16.54
CA ASP A 102 -5.18 7.61 -15.60
C ASP A 102 -3.85 8.22 -15.13
N LYS A 103 -3.81 9.56 -15.07
CA LYS A 103 -2.65 10.30 -14.54
C LYS A 103 -2.65 10.25 -13.02
N VAL A 104 -2.10 9.17 -12.47
CA VAL A 104 -2.04 8.94 -11.00
C VAL A 104 -0.63 8.93 -10.45
N ILE A 105 0.34 9.33 -11.27
CA ILE A 105 1.75 9.33 -10.93
C ILE A 105 2.24 10.75 -10.90
N VAL A 106 2.88 11.12 -9.80
CA VAL A 106 3.45 12.43 -9.56
C VAL A 106 4.96 12.32 -9.63
N HIS A 107 5.56 13.03 -10.57
CA HIS A 107 7.00 13.20 -10.65
C HIS A 107 7.43 14.41 -9.83
N ILE A 108 8.24 14.18 -8.81
CA ILE A 108 8.87 15.16 -7.93
C ILE A 108 10.37 15.20 -8.26
N PRO A 109 10.83 16.20 -9.02
CA PRO A 109 12.23 16.42 -9.26
C PRO A 109 13.05 16.52 -7.97
N PHE A 110 14.28 16.03 -7.95
CA PHE A 110 15.13 16.12 -6.75
C PHE A 110 15.41 17.58 -6.32
N ASP A 111 15.45 18.51 -7.28
CA ASP A 111 15.62 19.93 -6.98
C ASP A 111 14.38 20.56 -6.33
N GLU A 112 13.21 19.91 -6.36
CA GLU A 112 12.02 20.32 -5.60
C GLU A 112 11.99 19.75 -4.18
N ILE A 113 12.87 18.79 -3.84
CA ILE A 113 12.95 18.18 -2.51
C ILE A 113 13.98 18.93 -1.66
N HIS A 114 13.54 19.50 -0.54
CA HIS A 114 14.41 20.17 0.42
C HIS A 114 15.01 19.19 1.43
N GLY A 115 14.18 18.27 1.92
CA GLY A 115 14.59 17.27 2.90
C GLY A 115 13.67 16.06 2.90
N ALA A 116 14.05 15.05 3.67
CA ALA A 116 13.21 13.89 3.94
C ALA A 116 13.38 13.46 5.40
N GLU A 117 12.30 12.96 5.98
CA GLU A 117 12.28 12.51 7.36
C GLU A 117 11.55 11.18 7.53
N GLU A 118 12.01 10.40 8.50
CA GLU A 118 11.30 9.22 9.00
C GLU A 118 10.54 9.61 10.26
N ILE A 119 9.22 9.39 10.24
CA ILE A 119 8.39 9.53 11.44
C ILE A 119 7.83 8.17 11.82
N THR A 120 8.06 7.78 13.07
CA THR A 120 7.41 6.60 13.67
C THR A 120 6.35 7.06 14.65
N GLU A 121 5.09 6.72 14.38
CA GLU A 121 3.95 6.95 15.24
C GLU A 121 3.57 5.67 15.99
N HIS A 122 3.30 5.76 17.29
CA HIS A 122 2.78 4.64 18.07
C HIS A 122 1.32 4.89 18.43
N HIS A 123 0.42 4.06 17.91
CA HIS A 123 -1.01 4.15 18.18
C HIS A 123 -1.40 3.09 19.20
N GLN A 124 -1.94 3.49 20.34
CA GLN A 124 -2.52 2.56 21.30
C GLN A 124 -3.99 2.31 20.97
N THR A 125 -4.34 1.08 20.63
CA THR A 125 -5.72 0.65 20.41
C THR A 125 -6.15 -0.32 21.50
N LYS A 126 -7.35 -0.12 22.05
CA LYS A 126 -7.95 -1.09 22.96
C LYS A 126 -8.52 -2.25 22.14
N SER A 127 -8.08 -3.46 22.44
CA SER A 127 -8.69 -4.66 21.88
C SER A 127 -10.07 -4.91 22.50
N PHE A 128 -10.87 -5.75 21.83
CA PHE A 128 -12.18 -6.21 22.31
C PHE A 128 -12.14 -6.80 23.74
N PHE A 129 -11.01 -7.38 24.14
CA PHE A 129 -10.80 -7.95 25.48
C PHE A 129 -10.26 -6.93 26.51
N GLY A 130 -10.24 -5.64 26.19
CA GLY A 130 -9.73 -4.58 27.08
C GLY A 130 -8.21 -4.50 27.18
N LEU A 131 -7.46 -5.34 26.45
CA LEU A 131 -6.00 -5.27 26.38
C LEU A 131 -5.59 -4.12 25.45
N THR A 132 -4.67 -3.27 25.91
CA THR A 132 -4.05 -2.22 25.10
C THR A 132 -3.03 -2.86 24.15
N LYS A 133 -3.16 -2.55 22.87
CA LYS A 133 -2.21 -2.95 21.83
C LYS A 133 -1.56 -1.70 21.25
N THR A 134 -0.24 -1.63 21.34
CA THR A 134 0.54 -0.59 20.65
C THR A 134 0.82 -1.04 19.21
N GLU A 135 0.43 -0.23 18.24
CA GLU A 135 0.69 -0.42 16.82
C GLU A 135 1.60 0.70 16.32
N GLY A 136 2.82 0.34 15.90
CA GLY A 136 3.75 1.27 15.27
C GLY A 136 3.41 1.49 13.80
N ARG A 137 3.42 2.74 13.35
CA ARG A 137 3.29 3.16 11.95
C ARG A 137 4.52 3.98 11.58
N VAL A 138 5.16 3.64 10.48
CA VAL A 138 6.33 4.35 9.95
C VAL A 138 5.91 5.08 8.70
N HIS A 139 6.25 6.36 8.63
CA HIS A 139 5.98 7.24 7.50
C HIS A 139 7.28 7.81 6.95
N LEU A 140 7.33 7.97 5.63
CA LEU A 140 8.30 8.79 4.93
C LEU A 140 7.66 10.14 4.66
N ASN A 141 8.20 11.21 5.22
CA ASN A 141 7.80 12.55 4.81
C ASN A 141 8.88 13.15 3.91
N LEU A 142 8.45 13.71 2.79
CA LEU A 142 9.26 14.49 1.88
C LEU A 142 8.92 15.96 2.11
N ILE A 143 9.93 16.72 2.56
CA ILE A 143 9.85 18.16 2.73
C ILE A 143 10.24 18.77 1.39
N LEU A 144 9.27 19.38 0.72
CA LEU A 144 9.41 19.99 -0.58
C LEU A 144 9.71 21.49 -0.44
N LYS A 145 10.26 22.07 -1.51
CA LYS A 145 10.37 23.52 -1.63
C LYS A 145 8.98 24.15 -1.73
N THR A 146 8.85 25.36 -1.19
CA THR A 146 7.61 26.10 -0.90
C THR A 146 6.43 25.80 -1.84
N ASN A 147 5.32 25.33 -1.26
CA ASN A 147 4.02 25.05 -1.89
C ASN A 147 4.03 24.06 -3.06
N ALA A 148 5.10 23.29 -3.25
CA ALA A 148 5.12 22.26 -4.28
C ALA A 148 4.10 21.14 -4.00
N ALA A 149 3.83 20.82 -2.72
CA ALA A 149 2.89 19.75 -2.35
C ALA A 149 1.43 20.12 -2.64
N GLU A 150 1.07 21.41 -2.61
CA GLU A 150 -0.28 21.90 -2.94
C GLU A 150 -0.73 21.48 -4.35
N LYS A 151 0.22 21.31 -5.28
CA LYS A 151 -0.06 20.86 -6.65
C LYS A 151 -0.59 19.41 -6.70
N ILE A 152 -0.34 18.61 -5.66
CA ILE A 152 -0.74 17.20 -5.56
C ILE A 152 -2.16 17.06 -4.99
N ILE A 153 -2.57 17.97 -4.10
CA ILE A 153 -3.89 17.96 -3.43
C ILE A 153 -5.06 17.76 -4.40
N PRO A 154 -5.20 18.52 -5.52
CA PRO A 154 -6.34 18.33 -6.42
C PRO A 154 -6.38 16.92 -7.03
N MET A 155 -5.24 16.27 -7.25
CA MET A 155 -5.21 14.90 -7.76
C MET A 155 -5.59 13.88 -6.70
N ILE A 156 -5.12 14.07 -5.46
CA ILE A 156 -5.54 13.25 -4.33
C ILE A 156 -7.06 13.36 -4.17
N HIS A 157 -7.60 14.58 -4.18
CA HIS A 157 -9.05 14.79 -4.10
C HIS A 157 -9.79 14.12 -5.28
N GLN A 158 -9.30 14.29 -6.51
CA GLN A 158 -9.91 13.64 -7.67
C GLN A 158 -9.95 12.11 -7.50
N GLU A 159 -8.91 11.51 -6.95
CA GLU A 159 -8.85 10.07 -6.74
C GLU A 159 -9.68 9.60 -5.54
N VAL A 160 -9.72 10.35 -4.44
CA VAL A 160 -10.55 10.05 -3.25
C VAL A 160 -12.05 10.12 -3.59
N TYR A 161 -12.45 11.13 -4.37
CA TYR A 161 -13.85 11.35 -4.76
C TYR A 161 -14.23 10.67 -6.09
N ARG A 162 -13.34 9.85 -6.66
CA ARG A 162 -13.63 9.13 -7.90
C ARG A 162 -14.79 8.18 -7.68
N GLN A 163 -15.76 8.19 -8.60
CA GLN A 163 -16.81 7.18 -8.57
C GLN A 163 -16.25 5.83 -9.02
N PRO A 164 -16.65 4.71 -8.37
CA PRO A 164 -16.28 3.39 -8.86
C PRO A 164 -16.81 3.20 -10.29
N PRO A 165 -16.07 2.52 -11.17
CA PRO A 165 -16.52 2.30 -12.54
C PRO A 165 -17.86 1.54 -12.55
N GLU A 166 -18.87 2.07 -13.26
CA GLU A 166 -20.26 1.57 -13.26
C GLU A 166 -20.40 0.11 -13.69
N HIS A 167 -19.40 -0.45 -14.36
CA HIS A 167 -19.50 -1.75 -15.03
C HIS A 167 -19.24 -2.96 -14.12
N ASN A 168 -19.04 -2.77 -12.81
CA ASN A 168 -18.74 -3.88 -11.92
C ASN A 168 -19.36 -3.72 -10.52
N LYS A 169 -20.68 -3.95 -10.40
CA LYS A 169 -21.45 -3.89 -9.14
C LYS A 169 -20.92 -4.78 -8.01
N LEU A 170 -20.17 -5.84 -8.32
CA LEU A 170 -19.48 -6.68 -7.32
C LEU A 170 -18.23 -6.01 -6.72
N VAL A 171 -17.66 -5.02 -7.41
CA VAL A 171 -16.47 -4.25 -6.99
C VAL A 171 -16.89 -3.00 -6.20
N GLU A 172 -18.09 -2.46 -6.42
CA GLU A 172 -18.66 -1.31 -5.69
C GLU A 172 -18.68 -1.48 -4.16
N ARG A 173 -18.79 -2.73 -3.67
CA ARG A 173 -18.97 -3.01 -2.24
C ARG A 173 -17.70 -3.13 -1.40
N VAL A 174 -16.51 -3.24 -2.02
CA VAL A 174 -15.33 -3.76 -1.30
C VAL A 174 -14.16 -2.78 -1.23
N ASN A 175 -14.07 -1.78 -2.10
CA ASN A 175 -12.89 -0.93 -2.17
C ASN A 175 -13.26 0.55 -2.00
N HIS A 176 -13.05 1.08 -0.80
CA HIS A 176 -12.73 2.50 -0.68
C HIS A 176 -11.45 2.74 -1.49
N LEU A 177 -11.41 3.81 -2.29
CA LEU A 177 -10.24 4.19 -3.07
C LEU A 177 -9.07 4.43 -2.11
N HIS A 178 -8.20 3.43 -2.00
CA HIS A 178 -7.07 3.51 -1.10
C HIS A 178 -5.98 4.40 -1.72
N VAL A 179 -5.89 5.63 -1.23
CA VAL A 179 -4.84 6.58 -1.59
C VAL A 179 -3.67 6.41 -0.63
N GLN A 180 -2.46 6.25 -1.16
CA GLN A 180 -1.25 6.03 -0.37
C GLN A 180 -0.51 7.33 -0.05
N ILE A 181 -0.84 8.46 -0.67
CA ILE A 181 -0.12 9.71 -0.47
C ILE A 181 -1.00 10.67 0.31
N GLN A 182 -0.42 11.30 1.35
CA GLN A 182 -1.07 12.32 2.15
C GLN A 182 -0.28 13.63 2.03
N VAL A 183 -0.97 14.76 2.18
CA VAL A 183 -0.37 16.10 2.16
C VAL A 183 -0.75 16.78 3.48
N PRO A 184 -0.04 16.48 4.57
CA PRO A 184 -0.33 17.04 5.89
C PRO A 184 -0.03 18.55 5.99
N ALA A 185 0.89 19.06 5.16
CA ALA A 185 1.24 20.47 5.08
C ALA A 185 1.55 20.89 3.62
N PRO A 186 1.46 22.19 3.27
CA PRO A 186 1.66 22.69 1.89
C PRO A 186 3.02 22.38 1.25
N ASP A 187 4.02 22.11 2.09
CA ASP A 187 5.40 21.77 1.75
C ASP A 187 5.75 20.33 2.10
N MET A 188 4.80 19.50 2.54
CA MET A 188 5.08 18.15 3.01
C MET A 188 4.22 17.10 2.29
N VAL A 189 4.89 16.07 1.79
CA VAL A 189 4.24 14.87 1.24
C VAL A 189 4.56 13.69 2.13
N GLN A 190 3.54 13.08 2.70
CA GLN A 190 3.67 11.92 3.59
C GLN A 190 3.26 10.64 2.86
N ILE A 191 4.10 9.61 3.02
CA ILE A 191 3.91 8.28 2.44
C ILE A 191 3.98 7.25 3.59
N PRO A 192 2.91 6.51 3.88
CA PRO A 192 2.92 5.45 4.87
C PRO A 192 3.81 4.32 4.38
N TRP A 193 4.88 4.06 5.13
CA TRP A 193 5.92 3.11 4.77
C TRP A 193 5.66 1.71 5.33
N ALA A 194 5.30 1.66 6.62
CA ALA A 194 5.01 0.42 7.29
C ALA A 194 3.91 0.63 8.32
N ASP A 195 2.91 -0.25 8.30
CA ASP A 195 1.89 -0.40 9.33
C ASP A 195 1.68 -1.90 9.61
N ARG A 196 0.64 -2.24 10.36
CA ARG A 196 0.29 -3.63 10.68
C ARG A 196 -0.04 -4.48 9.43
N ASN A 197 -0.58 -3.86 8.40
CA ASN A 197 -1.19 -4.51 7.23
C ASN A 197 -0.32 -4.41 5.97
N THR A 198 0.55 -3.41 5.91
CA THR A 198 1.28 -2.99 4.72
C THR A 198 2.72 -2.67 5.09
N ARG A 199 3.67 -3.15 4.29
CA ARG A 199 5.07 -2.75 4.40
C ARG A 199 5.65 -2.55 3.01
N ILE A 200 6.22 -1.38 2.76
CA ILE A 200 6.91 -1.05 1.52
C ILE A 200 8.34 -1.63 1.60
N ASN A 201 8.83 -2.14 0.47
CA ASN A 201 10.14 -2.76 0.32
C ASN A 201 10.84 -2.23 -0.95
N PRO A 202 12.15 -1.97 -0.94
CA PRO A 202 13.14 -2.04 0.16
C PRO A 202 12.90 -1.14 1.39
N ASP A 203 13.74 -1.37 2.39
CA ASP A 203 13.79 -0.62 3.65
C ASP A 203 14.00 0.88 3.42
N LEU A 204 13.47 1.71 4.32
CA LEU A 204 13.46 3.17 4.19
C LEU A 204 14.89 3.74 4.08
N LYS A 205 15.85 3.08 4.75
CA LYS A 205 17.29 3.37 4.65
C LYS A 205 17.80 3.44 3.22
N MET A 206 17.28 2.59 2.33
CA MET A 206 17.71 2.60 0.93
C MET A 206 17.23 3.87 0.20
N VAL A 207 16.03 4.33 0.52
CA VAL A 207 15.49 5.59 0.00
C VAL A 207 16.29 6.77 0.52
N PHE A 208 16.61 6.77 1.80
CA PHE A 208 17.44 7.80 2.40
C PHE A 208 18.85 7.85 1.83
N ASN A 209 19.47 6.70 1.59
CA ASN A 209 20.76 6.67 0.91
C ASN A 209 20.68 7.27 -0.50
N LEU A 210 19.59 6.99 -1.23
CA LEU A 210 19.34 7.57 -2.55
C LEU A 210 19.11 9.10 -2.49
N LEU A 211 18.37 9.59 -1.50
CA LEU A 211 18.14 11.03 -1.34
C LEU A 211 19.42 11.75 -0.91
N ALA A 212 20.16 11.17 0.04
CA ALA A 212 21.44 11.68 0.49
C ALA A 212 22.47 11.73 -0.65
N SER A 213 22.47 10.76 -1.58
CA SER A 213 23.38 10.78 -2.74
C SER A 213 23.11 11.95 -3.70
N HIS A 214 21.91 12.55 -3.63
CA HIS A 214 21.54 13.75 -4.39
C HIS A 214 21.66 15.04 -3.56
N GLY A 215 22.28 14.98 -2.36
CA GLY A 215 22.51 16.14 -1.50
C GLY A 215 21.26 16.61 -0.73
N ILE A 216 20.21 15.80 -0.68
CA ILE A 216 19.00 16.10 0.08
C ILE A 216 19.26 15.80 1.56
N GLN A 217 18.81 16.69 2.44
CA GLN A 217 18.95 16.50 3.88
C GLN A 217 18.01 15.39 4.36
N VAL A 218 18.55 14.39 5.04
CA VAL A 218 17.77 13.30 5.63
C VAL A 218 17.84 13.40 7.14
N ASN A 219 16.69 13.49 7.78
CA ASN A 219 16.56 13.44 9.22
C ASN A 219 15.85 12.15 9.65
N VAL A 220 16.54 11.27 10.36
CA VAL A 220 15.90 10.10 10.95
C VAL A 220 15.53 10.51 12.37
N GLU A 221 14.27 10.89 12.57
CA GLU A 221 13.81 11.27 13.90
C GLU A 221 13.68 9.99 14.75
N GLU A 222 14.56 9.86 15.74
CA GLU A 222 14.51 8.76 16.70
C GLU A 222 13.28 8.91 17.60
N ASP A 223 12.24 8.16 17.26
CA ASP A 223 11.14 7.77 18.14
C ASP A 223 10.51 8.94 18.91
N SER A 224 9.84 9.85 18.18
CA SER A 224 8.95 10.80 18.84
C SER A 224 7.81 10.00 19.48
N LYS A 225 7.93 9.76 20.79
CA LYS A 225 6.82 9.31 21.63
C LYS A 225 5.80 10.43 21.72
N ASN A 226 5.14 10.72 20.62
CA ASN A 226 3.86 11.40 20.65
C ASN A 226 2.89 10.38 21.22
N GLU A 227 2.81 10.33 22.55
CA GLU A 227 1.69 9.77 23.28
C GLU A 227 0.46 10.59 22.84
N PHE A 228 -0.14 10.20 21.73
CA PHE A 228 -1.49 10.62 21.46
C PHE A 228 -2.33 10.13 22.64
N PRO A 229 -3.05 11.01 23.35
CA PRO A 229 -4.00 10.55 24.35
C PRO A 229 -4.90 9.52 23.68
N PRO A 230 -5.29 8.44 24.36
CA PRO A 230 -6.15 7.41 23.79
C PRO A 230 -7.34 8.12 23.15
N GLY A 231 -7.41 8.06 21.82
CA GLY A 231 -8.41 8.79 21.07
C GLY A 231 -9.78 8.37 21.58
N ASP A 232 -10.56 9.33 22.07
CA ASP A 232 -12.00 9.15 22.17
C ASP A 232 -12.47 8.76 20.77
N ASP A 233 -13.09 7.59 20.67
CA ASP A 233 -13.65 7.01 19.45
C ASP A 233 -14.74 7.92 18.87
N LEU A 234 -14.36 9.03 18.23
CA LEU A 234 -15.27 9.98 17.56
C LEU A 234 -15.82 9.45 16.22
N TYR A 235 -15.67 8.15 15.97
CA TYR A 235 -16.31 7.45 14.85
C TYR A 235 -17.35 6.42 15.33
N SER A 236 -18.02 6.69 16.46
CA SER A 236 -19.19 5.90 16.89
C SER A 236 -20.52 6.67 16.79
N GLU A 237 -20.72 7.55 15.81
CA GLU A 237 -22.07 8.07 15.52
C GLU A 237 -22.30 8.17 14.00
N SER A 238 -22.76 7.06 13.42
CA SER A 238 -23.72 7.03 12.31
C SER A 238 -24.23 5.61 12.08
N ALA A 239 -25.17 5.21 12.94
CA ALA A 239 -26.18 4.19 12.66
C ALA A 239 -27.47 4.63 13.35
#